data_AF-A0AAD2HJX4-F1
#
_entry.id   AF-A0AAD2HJX4-F1
#
_cell.length_a   1.000
_cell.length_b   1.000
_cell.length_c   1.000
_cell.angle_alpha   90.00
_cell.angle_beta   90.00
_cell.angle_gamma   90.00
#
_symmetry.space_group_name_H-M   'P 1'
#
loop_
_entity.id
_entity.type
_entity.pdbx_description
1 polymer ?
#
loop_
_entity_poly.entity_id
_entity_poly.type
_entity_poly.pdbx_seq_one_letter_code
_entity_poly.pdbx_strand_id
1 'polypeptide(L)'
;MRWTAHLRSLERAAQQKSSFDANSKIVRFRIGDLVQWYDSEADNNRLSVNKLKPRWSAPVQIYAQHLNSFSLCDLEGKPLGNLQFVHSRRLRHYIPLRDSTLDQKHPREGTTADPTTQDLEIAAAEERMAEEAWRSTL
;
A
#
# COMPACT_ATOMS: atom_id res chain seq x y z
N MET A 1 14.07 -15.18 -43.12
CA MET A 1 12.84 -15.27 -42.29
C MET A 1 13.06 -15.12 -40.76
N ARG A 2 14.27 -15.28 -40.19
CA ARG A 2 14.49 -15.08 -38.73
C ARG A 2 14.52 -13.60 -38.29
N TRP A 3 15.05 -12.71 -39.14
CA TRP A 3 15.17 -11.26 -38.85
C TRP A 3 13.81 -10.58 -38.64
N THR A 4 12.81 -10.89 -39.45
CA THR A 4 11.45 -10.34 -39.35
C THR A 4 10.72 -10.80 -38.09
N ALA A 5 10.99 -12.00 -37.59
CA ALA A 5 10.43 -12.50 -36.34
C ALA A 5 11.05 -11.79 -35.11
N HIS A 6 12.35 -11.50 -35.16
CA HIS A 6 13.03 -10.76 -34.11
C HIS A 6 12.53 -9.31 -33.99
N LEU A 7 12.37 -8.60 -35.13
CA LEU A 7 11.84 -7.24 -35.14
C LEU A 7 10.42 -7.16 -34.56
N ARG A 8 9.53 -8.09 -34.95
CA ARG A 8 8.17 -8.17 -34.38
C ARG A 8 8.17 -8.46 -32.87
N SER A 9 9.14 -9.24 -32.39
CA SER A 9 9.31 -9.49 -30.96
C SER A 9 9.67 -8.22 -30.19
N LEU A 10 10.59 -7.41 -30.74
CA LEU A 10 10.97 -6.12 -30.15
C LEU A 10 9.81 -5.12 -30.15
N GLU A 11 9.07 -5.00 -31.25
CA GLU A 11 7.87 -4.15 -31.33
C GLU A 11 6.82 -4.56 -30.30
N ARG A 12 6.59 -5.87 -30.15
CA ARG A 12 5.64 -6.39 -29.17
C ARG A 12 6.11 -6.12 -27.74
N ALA A 13 7.40 -6.27 -27.46
CA ALA A 13 7.97 -5.95 -26.15
C ALA A 13 7.83 -4.45 -25.83
N ALA A 14 8.07 -3.57 -26.81
CA ALA A 14 7.89 -2.12 -26.66
C ALA A 14 6.41 -1.76 -26.40
N GLN A 15 5.48 -2.38 -27.12
CA GLN A 15 4.05 -2.16 -26.93
C GLN A 15 3.56 -2.65 -25.57
N GLN A 16 4.03 -3.83 -25.12
CA GLN A 16 3.74 -4.34 -23.78
C GLN A 16 4.27 -3.40 -22.70
N LYS A 17 5.51 -2.92 -22.84
CA LYS A 17 6.08 -1.94 -21.91
C LYS A 17 5.29 -0.63 -21.90
N SER A 18 4.95 -0.09 -23.06
CA SER A 18 4.15 1.14 -23.16
C SER A 18 2.76 0.99 -22.55
N SER A 19 2.08 -0.14 -22.80
CA SER A 19 0.77 -0.42 -22.21
C SER A 19 0.84 -0.59 -20.69
N PHE A 20 1.93 -1.19 -20.18
CA PHE A 20 2.17 -1.34 -18.75
C PHE A 20 2.44 0.01 -18.09
N ASP A 21 3.28 0.84 -18.71
CA ASP A 21 3.60 2.18 -18.21
C ASP A 21 2.35 3.09 -18.23
N ALA A 22 1.53 3.02 -19.28
CA ALA A 22 0.28 3.79 -19.40
C ALA A 22 -0.80 3.39 -18.37
N ASN A 23 -0.91 2.10 -18.06
CA ASN A 23 -1.88 1.59 -17.08
C ASN A 23 -1.37 1.65 -15.64
N SER A 24 -0.11 2.02 -15.42
CA SER A 24 0.45 2.13 -14.08
C SER A 24 -0.04 3.41 -13.40
N LYS A 25 -1.11 3.30 -12.61
CA LYS A 25 -1.62 4.39 -11.78
C LYS A 25 -0.49 4.84 -10.83
N ILE A 26 -0.06 6.10 -10.97
CA ILE A 26 0.96 6.68 -10.08
C ILE A 26 0.27 7.00 -8.76
N VAL A 27 0.36 6.09 -7.79
CA VAL A 27 -0.06 6.36 -6.41
C VAL A 27 0.97 7.30 -5.81
N ARG A 28 0.52 8.50 -5.44
CA ARG A 28 1.36 9.55 -4.86
C ARG A 28 1.15 9.54 -3.36
N PHE A 29 2.24 9.40 -2.62
CA PHE A 29 2.26 9.56 -1.18
C PHE A 29 3.16 10.74 -0.80
N ARG A 30 2.97 11.29 0.39
CA ARG A 30 3.79 12.35 0.97
C ARG A 30 4.53 11.84 2.21
N ILE A 31 5.60 12.54 2.56
CA ILE A 31 6.31 12.31 3.81
C ILE A 31 5.36 12.67 4.97
N GLY A 32 5.24 11.77 5.93
CA GLY A 32 4.29 11.86 7.06
C GLY A 32 2.97 11.13 6.85
N ASP A 33 2.67 10.64 5.63
CA ASP A 33 1.45 9.88 5.38
C ASP A 33 1.48 8.54 6.12
N LEU A 34 0.32 8.15 6.65
CA LEU A 34 0.11 6.86 7.30
C LEU A 34 -0.28 5.82 6.25
N VAL A 35 0.52 4.76 6.16
CA VAL A 35 0.40 3.72 5.13
C VAL A 35 0.54 2.33 5.72
N GLN A 36 0.06 1.34 4.96
CA GLN A 36 0.38 -0.07 5.19
C GLN A 36 1.13 -0.60 3.99
N TRP A 37 2.10 -1.48 4.24
CA TRP A 37 2.84 -2.15 3.18
C TRP A 37 2.39 -3.59 3.02
N TYR A 38 2.44 -4.08 1.78
CA TYR A 38 2.06 -5.44 1.40
C TYR A 38 3.26 -6.38 1.48
N ASP A 39 3.13 -7.46 2.24
CA ASP A 39 4.13 -8.52 2.32
C ASP A 39 4.01 -9.49 1.12
N SER A 40 4.88 -9.31 0.14
CA SER A 40 4.95 -10.20 -1.04
C SER A 40 5.63 -11.53 -0.75
N GLU A 41 6.48 -11.61 0.28
CA GLU A 41 7.18 -12.86 0.61
C GLU A 41 6.21 -13.89 1.19
N ALA A 42 5.21 -13.42 1.94
CA ALA A 42 4.14 -14.25 2.47
C ALA A 42 3.33 -14.96 1.35
N ASP A 43 3.14 -14.31 0.19
CA ASP A 43 2.34 -14.86 -0.92
C ASP A 43 3.11 -15.91 -1.73
N ASN A 44 4.43 -15.74 -1.85
CA ASN A 44 5.29 -16.68 -2.58
C ASN A 44 5.54 -18.00 -1.82
N ASN A 45 5.21 -18.06 -0.53
CA ASN A 45 5.48 -19.21 0.30
C ASN A 45 4.23 -20.09 0.49
N ARG A 46 4.32 -21.37 0.08
CA ARG A 46 3.22 -22.36 0.13
C ARG A 46 2.84 -22.85 1.53
N LEU A 47 3.56 -22.45 2.58
CA LEU A 47 3.26 -22.86 3.95
C LEU A 47 1.85 -22.41 4.37
N SER A 48 1.08 -23.34 4.92
CA SER A 48 -0.30 -23.11 5.38
C SER A 48 -0.41 -21.97 6.39
N VAL A 49 0.60 -21.81 7.25
CA VAL A 49 0.66 -20.75 8.25
C VAL A 49 0.61 -19.35 7.61
N ASN A 50 1.21 -19.15 6.43
CA ASN A 50 1.20 -17.87 5.76
C ASN A 50 -0.15 -17.53 5.11
N LYS A 51 -1.03 -18.52 4.92
CA LYS A 51 -2.40 -18.28 4.43
C LYS A 51 -3.30 -17.63 5.48
N LEU A 52 -2.95 -17.76 6.76
CA LEU A 52 -3.69 -17.16 7.89
C LEU A 52 -3.15 -15.79 8.30
N LYS A 53 -1.95 -15.42 7.84
CA LYS A 53 -1.33 -14.15 8.22
C LYS A 53 -2.01 -12.99 7.46
N PRO A 54 -2.21 -11.84 8.11
CA PRO A 54 -2.57 -10.62 7.42
C PRO A 54 -1.54 -10.30 6.34
N ARG A 55 -2.02 -9.96 5.13
CA ARG A 55 -1.15 -9.60 4.00
C ARG A 55 -0.61 -8.17 4.08
N TRP A 56 -1.33 -7.34 4.81
CA TRP A 56 -0.99 -5.93 5.04
C TRP A 56 -0.38 -5.79 6.43
N SER A 57 0.64 -4.96 6.53
CA SER A 57 1.33 -4.69 7.80
C SER A 57 0.48 -3.88 8.79
N ALA A 58 1.00 -3.72 10.00
CA ALA A 58 0.58 -2.63 10.88
C ALA A 58 0.79 -1.25 10.19
N PRO A 59 0.06 -0.21 10.62
CA PRO A 59 0.24 1.14 10.08
C PRO A 59 1.63 1.70 10.39
N VAL A 60 2.25 2.30 9.38
CA VAL A 60 3.60 2.87 9.41
C VAL A 60 3.59 4.21 8.69
N GLN A 61 4.62 5.03 8.91
CA GLN A 61 4.73 6.36 8.30
C GLN A 61 5.78 6.38 7.20
N ILE A 62 5.60 7.29 6.24
CA ILE A 62 6.62 7.58 5.24
C ILE A 62 7.59 8.63 5.78
N TYR A 63 8.88 8.33 5.84
CA TYR A 63 9.90 9.31 6.26
C TYR A 63 10.67 9.91 5.08
N ALA A 64 10.80 9.19 3.97
CA ALA A 64 11.51 9.67 2.78
C ALA A 64 10.90 9.14 1.49
N GLN A 65 11.10 9.90 0.41
CA GLN A 65 10.66 9.56 -0.94
C GLN A 65 11.86 9.49 -1.89
N HIS A 66 11.90 8.41 -2.68
CA HIS A 66 12.88 8.14 -3.73
C HIS A 66 12.14 7.78 -5.03
N LEU A 67 11.77 8.79 -5.82
CA LEU A 67 10.93 8.62 -7.02
C LEU A 67 9.61 7.92 -6.71
N ASN A 68 9.50 6.64 -7.10
CA ASN A 68 8.33 5.76 -6.88
C ASN A 68 8.50 4.80 -5.69
N SER A 69 9.64 4.88 -5.01
CA SER A 69 9.95 4.10 -3.81
C SER A 69 9.93 5.01 -2.60
N PHE A 70 9.54 4.47 -1.47
CA PHE A 70 9.41 5.19 -0.21
C PHE A 70 10.15 4.43 0.89
N SER A 71 10.67 5.18 1.84
CA SER A 71 11.29 4.65 3.03
C SER A 71 10.34 4.80 4.20
N LEU A 72 10.12 3.71 4.93
CA LEU A 72 9.11 3.63 5.99
C LEU A 72 9.74 3.71 7.37
N CYS A 73 9.05 4.38 8.29
CA CYS A 73 9.36 4.41 9.70
C CYS A 73 8.17 3.92 10.53
N ASP A 74 8.47 3.47 11.73
CA ASP A 74 7.45 3.16 12.72
C ASP A 74 6.72 4.43 13.18
N LEU A 75 5.63 4.26 13.92
CA LEU A 75 4.84 5.35 14.51
C LEU A 75 5.65 6.24 15.47
N GLU A 76 6.75 5.71 16.01
CA GLU A 76 7.70 6.43 16.87
C GLU A 76 8.80 7.17 16.06
N GLY A 77 8.74 7.12 14.73
CA GLY A 77 9.72 7.76 13.85
C GLY A 77 11.01 6.96 13.65
N LYS A 78 11.09 5.72 14.16
CA LYS A 78 12.25 4.85 13.96
C LYS A 78 12.24 4.25 12.55
N PRO A 79 13.31 4.41 11.74
CA PRO A 79 13.37 3.83 10.40
C PRO A 79 13.35 2.30 10.46
N LEU A 80 12.53 1.68 9.62
CA LEU A 80 12.46 0.23 9.49
C LEU A 80 13.60 -0.22 8.57
N GLY A 81 14.65 -0.80 9.16
CA GLY A 81 15.92 -1.07 8.47
C GLY A 81 15.81 -1.94 7.20
N ASN A 82 14.81 -2.82 7.12
CA ASN A 82 14.54 -3.66 5.95
C ASN A 82 13.55 -3.04 4.93
N LEU A 83 12.96 -1.88 5.22
CA LEU A 83 11.89 -1.26 4.43
C LEU A 83 12.26 0.14 3.92
N GLN A 84 13.53 0.31 3.51
CA GLN A 84 14.05 1.59 3.03
C GLN A 84 13.67 1.94 1.58
N PHE A 85 13.27 0.96 0.76
CA PHE A 85 12.93 1.18 -0.66
C PHE A 85 11.67 0.40 -1.08
N VAL A 86 10.55 0.67 -0.42
CA VAL A 86 9.27 0.04 -0.75
C VAL A 86 8.60 0.78 -1.90
N HIS A 87 8.31 0.07 -2.99
CA HIS A 87 7.63 0.66 -4.14
C HIS A 87 6.18 1.03 -3.79
N SER A 88 5.72 2.19 -4.27
CA SER A 88 4.36 2.72 -4.15
C SER A 88 3.23 1.70 -4.35
N ARG A 89 3.38 0.74 -5.27
CA ARG A 89 2.38 -0.30 -5.57
C ARG A 89 2.15 -1.30 -4.43
N ARG A 90 3.11 -1.40 -3.52
CA ARG A 90 3.02 -2.24 -2.32
C ARG A 90 2.53 -1.43 -1.13
N LEU A 91 2.20 -0.16 -1.31
CA LEU A 91 1.68 0.71 -0.26
C LEU A 91 0.20 0.98 -0.51
N ARG A 92 -0.55 1.13 0.59
CA ARG A 92 -1.90 1.67 0.59
C ARG A 92 -2.05 2.68 1.70
N HIS A 93 -3.00 3.61 1.56
CA HIS A 93 -3.32 4.52 2.64
C HIS A 93 -3.96 3.76 3.80
N TYR A 94 -3.57 4.12 5.01
CA TYR A 94 -4.24 3.64 6.20
C TYR A 94 -5.04 4.76 6.83
N ILE A 95 -6.35 4.56 6.91
CA ILE A 95 -7.29 5.51 7.50
C ILE A 95 -7.59 5.00 8.91
N PRO A 96 -7.05 5.63 9.97
CA PRO A 96 -7.25 5.15 11.33
C PRO A 96 -8.73 5.25 11.72
N LEU A 97 -9.22 4.36 12.57
CA LEU A 97 -10.60 4.41 13.09
C LEU A 97 -10.87 5.76 13.78
N ARG A 98 -12.05 6.34 13.58
CA ARG A 98 -12.42 7.63 14.20
C ARG A 98 -12.26 7.56 15.71
N ASP A 99 -11.77 8.64 16.30
CA ASP A 99 -11.56 8.80 17.73
C ASP A 99 -10.54 7.83 18.34
N SER A 100 -9.84 7.03 17.51
CA SER A 100 -8.74 6.20 17.97
C SER A 100 -7.55 7.05 18.38
N THR A 101 -6.67 6.50 19.22
CA THR A 101 -5.41 7.15 19.60
C THR A 101 -4.52 7.46 18.39
N LEU A 102 -4.65 6.69 17.31
CA LEU A 102 -3.95 6.92 16.04
C LEU A 102 -4.57 8.10 15.27
N ASP A 103 -5.89 8.21 15.24
CA ASP A 103 -6.59 9.32 14.59
C ASP A 103 -6.31 10.66 15.28
N GLN A 104 -6.24 10.67 16.61
CA GLN A 104 -5.85 11.87 17.37
C GLN A 104 -4.42 12.33 17.06
N LYS A 105 -3.50 11.40 16.81
CA LYS A 105 -2.09 11.71 16.47
C LYS A 105 -1.90 12.03 14.99
N HIS A 106 -2.70 11.42 14.12
CA HIS A 106 -2.63 11.53 12.66
C HIS A 106 -4.04 11.77 12.10
N PRO A 107 -4.56 13.00 12.21
CA PRO A 107 -5.92 13.30 11.79
C PRO A 107 -6.09 13.09 10.29
N ARG A 108 -7.20 12.44 9.91
CA ARG A 108 -7.55 12.12 8.52
C ARG A 108 -7.48 13.33 7.58
N GLU A 109 -7.90 14.50 8.06
CA GLU A 109 -8.00 15.77 7.31
C GLU A 109 -6.64 16.36 6.90
N GLY A 110 -5.53 15.90 7.51
CA GLY A 110 -4.18 16.33 7.15
C GLY A 110 -3.56 15.56 5.96
N THR A 111 -4.18 14.46 5.55
CA THR A 111 -3.66 13.63 4.45
C THR A 111 -3.89 14.36 3.13
N THR A 112 -2.83 14.87 2.50
CA THR A 112 -2.96 15.64 1.25
C THR A 112 -2.97 14.76 0.00
N ALA A 113 -2.89 13.44 0.16
CA ALA A 113 -3.05 12.48 -0.92
C ALA A 113 -4.48 11.91 -0.83
N ASP A 114 -5.23 12.00 -1.92
CA ASP A 114 -6.58 11.45 -1.98
C ASP A 114 -6.48 9.91 -1.86
N PRO A 115 -7.00 9.31 -0.77
CA PRO A 115 -7.02 7.86 -0.62
C PRO A 115 -7.79 7.22 -1.78
N THR A 116 -7.42 5.99 -2.15
CA THR A 116 -8.13 5.29 -3.23
C THR A 116 -9.55 4.98 -2.77
N THR A 117 -10.51 4.88 -3.71
CA THR A 117 -11.88 4.41 -3.42
C THR A 117 -11.89 3.10 -2.61
N GLN A 118 -10.98 2.18 -2.92
CA GLN A 118 -10.81 0.93 -2.17
C GLN A 118 -10.38 1.17 -0.71
N ASP A 119 -9.47 2.12 -0.47
CA ASP A 119 -9.01 2.44 0.89
C ASP A 119 -10.17 3.01 1.73
N LEU A 120 -11.01 3.86 1.12
CA LEU A 120 -12.21 4.41 1.75
C LEU A 120 -13.25 3.32 2.07
N GLU A 121 -13.50 2.40 1.13
CA GLU A 121 -14.43 1.28 1.33
C GLU A 121 -13.98 0.35 2.46
N ILE A 122 -12.68 0.07 2.56
CA ILE A 122 -12.09 -0.72 3.64
C ILE A 122 -12.28 -0.01 4.97
N ALA A 123 -11.95 1.28 5.06
CA ALA A 123 -12.12 2.06 6.28
C ALA A 123 -13.58 2.10 6.74
N ALA A 124 -14.52 2.28 5.81
CA ALA A 124 -15.96 2.24 6.11
C ALA A 124 -16.45 0.84 6.53
N ALA A 125 -15.85 -0.23 6.02
CA ALA A 125 -16.13 -1.58 6.48
C ALA A 125 -15.60 -1.82 7.89
N GLU A 126 -14.39 -1.35 8.20
CA GLU A 126 -13.81 -1.43 9.55
C GLU A 126 -14.64 -0.66 10.58
N GLU A 127 -15.14 0.54 10.22
CA GLU A 127 -16.06 1.32 11.06
C GLU A 127 -17.36 0.52 11.38
N ARG A 128 -17.99 -0.07 10.36
CA ARG A 128 -19.21 -0.89 10.56
C ARG A 128 -18.97 -2.10 11.45
N MET A 129 -17.88 -2.82 11.23
CA MET A 129 -17.51 -3.99 12.04
C MET A 129 -17.26 -3.61 13.51
N ALA A 130 -16.63 -2.45 13.74
CA ALA A 130 -16.45 -1.93 15.09
C ALA A 130 -17.80 -1.63 15.75
N GLU A 131 -18.69 -0.89 15.10
CA GLU A 131 -20.02 -0.58 15.63
C GLU A 131 -20.83 -1.84 15.98
N GLU A 132 -20.81 -2.86 15.12
CA GLU A 132 -21.47 -4.14 15.36
C GLU A 132 -20.86 -4.89 16.56
N ALA A 133 -19.54 -4.87 16.70
CA ALA A 133 -18.87 -5.47 17.85
C ALA A 133 -19.27 -4.76 19.16
N TRP A 134 -19.29 -3.43 19.18
CA TRP A 134 -19.74 -2.64 20.32
C TRP A 134 -21.20 -2.92 20.68
N ARG A 135 -22.08 -3.07 19.69
CA ARG A 135 -23.50 -3.41 19.90
C ARG A 135 -23.70 -4.83 20.44
N SER A 136 -22.84 -5.77 20.08
CA SER A 136 -22.90 -7.17 20.53
C SER A 136 -22.44 -7.34 21.98
N THR A 137 -21.61 -6.42 22.49
CA THR A 137 -21.09 -6.44 23.86
C THR A 137 -22.03 -5.82 24.91
N LEU A 138 -23.12 -5.19 24.47
CA LEU A 138 -24.17 -4.59 25.32
C LEU A 138 -25.39 -5.53 25.42
#